data_AF-A0A653SIZ7-F1
#
_entry.id   AF-A0A653SIZ7-F1
#
_cell.length_a   1.000
_cell.length_b   1.000
_cell.length_c   1.000
_cell.angle_alpha   90.00
_cell.angle_beta   90.00
_cell.angle_gamma   90.00
#
_symmetry.space_group_name_H-M   'P 1'
#
loop_
_entity.id
_entity.type
_entity.pdbx_description
1 polymer ?
#
loop_
_entity_poly.entity_id
_entity_poly.type
_entity_poly.pdbx_seq_one_letter_code
_entity_poly.pdbx_strand_id
1 'polypeptide(L)'
;MIKGFKDFLMRGNVIDLAVGIAIGVAFTSLVAAFGDNLINPIVASVGGGSDKGFGFQITDSAKTLVDIGGLINALIVFAVTMAVIYFAVVVPVQKLQAMRKPGPGVDEPEAVPEDIALLREIRDSLARQQRPPL
;
A
#
# COMPACT_ATOMS: atom_id res chain seq x y z
N MET A 1 23.47 -2.22 -26.03
CA MET A 1 22.10 -2.40 -25.50
C MET A 1 22.10 -2.86 -24.05
N ILE A 2 22.82 -3.94 -23.69
CA ILE A 2 22.89 -4.46 -22.31
C ILE A 2 23.45 -3.42 -21.30
N LYS A 3 24.44 -2.62 -21.70
CA LYS A 3 24.98 -1.54 -20.85
C LYS A 3 23.94 -0.45 -20.53
N GLY A 4 23.22 0.04 -21.54
CA GLY A 4 22.15 1.03 -21.35
C GLY A 4 20.94 0.50 -20.57
N PHE A 5 20.66 -0.81 -20.66
CA PHE A 5 19.64 -1.46 -19.82
C PHE A 5 20.09 -1.55 -18.34
N LYS A 6 21.35 -1.90 -18.10
CA LYS A 6 21.92 -1.85 -16.74
C LYS A 6 21.90 -0.44 -16.17
N ASP A 7 22.25 0.58 -16.96
CA ASP A 7 22.23 1.98 -16.54
C ASP A 7 20.79 2.50 -16.28
N PHE A 8 19.79 1.96 -16.98
CA PHE A 8 18.38 2.19 -16.69
C PHE A 8 17.97 1.59 -15.35
N LEU A 9 18.30 0.32 -15.10
CA LEU A 9 18.00 -0.36 -13.85
C LEU A 9 18.75 0.25 -12.67
N MET A 10 20.00 0.69 -12.85
CA MET A 10 20.81 1.29 -11.78
C MET A 10 20.31 2.66 -11.33
N ARG A 11 19.29 3.23 -11.98
CA ARG A 11 18.57 4.38 -11.42
C ARG A 11 17.81 3.91 -10.17
N GLY A 12 18.25 4.36 -8.99
CA GLY A 12 17.69 3.94 -7.69
C GLY A 12 16.16 3.95 -7.62
N ASN A 13 15.52 5.00 -8.15
CA ASN A 13 14.06 5.12 -8.22
C ASN A 13 13.36 3.94 -8.96
N VAL A 14 14.02 3.30 -9.92
CA VAL A 14 13.46 2.16 -10.67
C VAL A 14 13.55 0.87 -9.85
N ILE A 15 14.65 0.66 -9.13
CA ILE A 15 14.84 -0.54 -8.29
C ILE A 15 13.86 -0.52 -7.13
N ASP A 16 13.76 0.62 -6.43
CA ASP A 16 12.87 0.76 -5.27
C ASP A 16 11.41 0.58 -5.68
N LEU A 17 11.01 1.15 -6.82
CA LEU A 17 9.69 0.95 -7.39
C LEU A 17 9.44 -0.52 -7.76
N ALA A 18 10.41 -1.17 -8.41
CA ALA A 18 10.27 -2.57 -8.83
C ALA A 18 10.15 -3.50 -7.62
N VAL A 19 10.94 -3.27 -6.56
CA VAL A 19 10.86 -4.04 -5.31
C VAL A 19 9.52 -3.80 -4.62
N GLY A 20 9.06 -2.55 -4.53
CA GLY A 20 7.76 -2.21 -3.95
C GLY A 20 6.59 -2.92 -4.65
N ILE A 21 6.57 -2.92 -5.99
CA ILE A 21 5.55 -3.63 -6.78
C ILE A 21 5.64 -5.14 -6.56
N ALA A 22 6.84 -5.72 -6.60
CA ALA A 22 7.04 -7.16 -6.42
C ALA A 22 6.54 -7.64 -5.05
N ILE A 23 6.85 -6.91 -3.98
CA ILE A 23 6.38 -7.20 -2.62
C ILE A 23 4.85 -7.06 -2.56
N GLY A 24 4.28 -6.00 -3.14
CA GLY A 24 2.83 -5.77 -3.16
C GLY A 24 2.05 -6.89 -3.84
N VAL A 25 2.54 -7.38 -4.98
CA VAL A 25 1.94 -8.53 -5.68
C VAL A 25 2.06 -9.81 -4.86
N ALA A 26 3.25 -10.12 -4.35
CA ALA A 26 3.48 -11.33 -3.55
C ALA A 26 2.59 -11.36 -2.30
N PHE A 27 2.43 -10.20 -1.63
CA PHE A 27 1.58 -10.08 -0.47
C PHE A 27 0.09 -10.24 -0.80
N THR A 28 -0.38 -9.61 -1.88
CA THR A 28 -1.77 -9.76 -2.34
C THR A 28 -2.10 -11.24 -2.61
N SER A 29 -1.21 -11.96 -3.29
CA SER A 29 -1.37 -13.39 -3.53
C SER A 29 -1.41 -14.22 -2.24
N LEU A 30 -0.63 -13.85 -1.22
CA LEU A 30 -0.64 -14.55 0.07
C LEU A 30 -1.99 -14.38 0.79
N VAL A 31 -2.54 -13.16 0.83
CA VAL A 31 -3.82 -12.92 1.53
C VAL A 31 -4.99 -13.51 0.75
N ALA A 32 -4.94 -13.49 -0.59
CA ALA A 32 -5.90 -14.20 -1.43
C ALA A 32 -5.87 -15.72 -1.14
N ALA A 33 -4.68 -16.34 -1.12
CA ALA A 33 -4.54 -17.74 -0.78
C ALA A 33 -5.04 -18.07 0.63
N PHE A 34 -4.89 -17.17 1.59
CA PHE A 34 -5.47 -17.32 2.93
C PHE A 34 -7.01 -17.32 2.89
N GLY A 35 -7.61 -16.39 2.15
CA GLY A 35 -9.06 -16.37 1.93
C GLY A 35 -9.57 -17.65 1.30
N ASP A 36 -9.00 -18.00 0.15
CA ASP A 36 -9.49 -19.10 -0.68
C ASP A 36 -9.31 -20.47 -0.01
N ASN A 37 -8.19 -20.68 0.70
CA ASN A 37 -7.88 -21.98 1.30
C ASN A 37 -8.37 -22.13 2.74
N LEU A 38 -8.64 -21.03 3.45
CA LEU A 38 -8.99 -21.08 4.87
C LEU A 38 -10.38 -20.51 5.15
N ILE A 39 -10.71 -19.33 4.61
CA ILE A 39 -11.97 -18.66 4.88
C ILE A 39 -13.10 -19.24 4.02
N ASN A 40 -12.87 -19.40 2.73
CA ASN A 40 -13.89 -19.86 1.78
C ASN A 40 -14.46 -21.25 2.15
N PRO A 41 -13.66 -22.27 2.54
CA PRO A 41 -14.21 -23.56 2.97
C PRO A 41 -15.09 -23.44 4.23
N ILE A 42 -14.75 -22.55 5.16
CA ILE A 42 -15.54 -22.30 6.38
C ILE A 42 -16.88 -21.65 6.01
N VAL A 43 -16.87 -20.61 5.18
CA VAL A 43 -18.09 -19.93 4.73
C VAL A 43 -18.98 -20.88 3.92
N ALA A 44 -18.38 -21.66 3.01
CA ALA A 44 -19.09 -22.66 2.22
C ALA A 44 -19.71 -23.76 3.09
N SER A 45 -19.06 -24.17 4.18
CA SER A 45 -19.59 -25.19 5.11
C SER A 45 -20.85 -24.73 5.86
N VAL A 46 -20.97 -23.43 6.13
CA VAL A 46 -22.16 -22.83 6.79
C VAL A 46 -23.28 -22.59 5.78
N GLY A 47 -22.95 -22.45 4.50
CA GLY A 47 -23.87 -22.06 3.44
C GLY A 47 -24.94 -23.07 3.03
N GLY A 48 -24.97 -24.24 3.64
CA GLY A 48 -25.85 -25.35 3.29
C GLY A 48 -25.25 -26.17 2.14
N GLY A 49 -25.15 -27.48 2.34
CA GLY A 49 -24.43 -28.46 1.50
C GLY A 49 -24.98 -28.70 0.09
N SER A 50 -25.41 -27.65 -0.61
CA SER A 50 -25.57 -27.66 -2.05
C SER A 50 -24.19 -27.59 -2.70
N ASP A 51 -24.02 -28.26 -3.84
CA ASP A 51 -22.77 -28.27 -4.63
C ASP A 51 -22.31 -26.87 -5.09
N LYS A 52 -23.11 -25.82 -4.80
CA LYS A 52 -22.88 -24.41 -5.16
C LYS A 52 -22.54 -23.50 -3.96
N GLY A 53 -22.51 -24.04 -2.73
CA GLY A 53 -22.21 -23.27 -1.52
C GLY A 53 -23.28 -22.23 -1.15
N PHE A 54 -22.88 -21.16 -0.45
CA PHE A 54 -23.78 -20.07 -0.02
C PHE A 54 -24.13 -19.15 -1.20
N GLY A 55 -25.06 -19.57 -2.04
CA GLY A 55 -25.46 -18.82 -3.22
C GLY A 55 -26.73 -19.35 -3.86
N PHE A 56 -27.33 -18.58 -4.76
CA PHE A 56 -28.51 -19.00 -5.50
C PHE A 56 -28.39 -18.62 -6.97
N GLN A 57 -29.09 -19.36 -7.83
CA GLN A 57 -29.06 -19.15 -9.27
C GLN A 57 -30.37 -18.50 -9.72
N ILE A 58 -30.29 -17.39 -10.46
CA ILE A 58 -31.49 -16.63 -10.89
C ILE A 58 -32.14 -17.25 -12.13
N THR A 59 -31.36 -17.87 -13.01
CA THR A 59 -31.84 -18.56 -14.23
C THR A 59 -30.93 -19.76 -14.49
N ASP A 60 -31.38 -20.77 -15.26
CA ASP A 60 -30.62 -21.99 -15.59
C ASP A 60 -29.27 -21.76 -16.31
N SER A 61 -28.89 -20.51 -16.59
CA SER A 61 -27.55 -20.17 -17.07
C SER A 61 -26.54 -20.10 -15.91
N ALA A 62 -25.41 -20.76 -16.06
CA ALA A 62 -24.30 -20.70 -15.09
C ALA A 62 -23.75 -19.29 -14.86
N LYS A 63 -23.97 -18.35 -15.80
CA LYS A 63 -23.56 -16.94 -15.66
C LYS A 63 -24.42 -16.14 -14.68
N THR A 64 -25.55 -16.68 -14.26
CA THR A 64 -26.51 -16.00 -13.39
C THR A 64 -26.48 -16.54 -11.95
N LEU A 65 -25.38 -17.19 -11.57
CA LEU A 65 -25.12 -17.62 -10.21
C LEU A 65 -24.74 -16.40 -9.36
N VAL A 66 -25.49 -16.17 -8.29
CA VAL A 66 -25.19 -15.17 -7.27
C VAL A 66 -24.44 -15.88 -6.15
N ASP A 67 -23.12 -15.68 -6.11
CA ASP A 67 -22.22 -16.26 -5.12
C ASP A 67 -22.08 -15.34 -3.91
N ILE A 68 -22.91 -15.55 -2.90
CA ILE A 68 -22.85 -14.77 -1.64
C ILE A 68 -21.64 -15.21 -0.81
N GLY A 69 -21.26 -16.49 -0.88
CA GLY A 69 -20.07 -17.03 -0.22
C GLY A 69 -18.79 -16.34 -0.71
N GLY A 70 -18.64 -16.22 -2.03
CA GLY A 70 -17.54 -15.49 -2.66
C GLY A 70 -17.49 -14.02 -2.28
N LEU A 71 -18.65 -13.35 -2.18
CA LEU A 71 -18.72 -11.96 -1.71
C LEU A 71 -18.28 -11.82 -0.25
N ILE A 72 -18.72 -12.73 0.63
CA ILE A 72 -18.30 -12.74 2.05
C ILE A 72 -16.80 -13.01 2.15
N ASN A 73 -16.28 -13.98 1.39
CA ASN A 73 -14.85 -14.27 1.33
C ASN A 73 -14.06 -13.01 0.91
N ALA A 74 -14.48 -12.34 -0.16
CA ALA A 74 -13.84 -11.12 -0.63
C ALA A 74 -13.81 -10.01 0.44
N LEU A 75 -14.91 -9.82 1.18
CA LEU A 75 -14.97 -8.87 2.29
C LEU A 75 -14.03 -9.23 3.45
N ILE A 76 -13.94 -10.52 3.79
CA ILE A 76 -13.03 -11.01 4.85
C ILE A 76 -11.58 -10.82 4.42
N VAL A 77 -11.22 -11.24 3.19
CA VAL A 77 -9.87 -11.06 2.61
C VAL A 77 -9.48 -9.58 2.62
N PHE A 78 -10.41 -8.69 2.22
CA PHE A 78 -10.19 -7.25 2.25
C PHE A 78 -9.94 -6.73 3.68
N ALA A 79 -10.78 -7.13 4.64
CA ALA A 79 -10.64 -6.72 6.04
C ALA A 79 -9.32 -7.22 6.66
N VAL A 80 -8.95 -8.48 6.40
CA VAL A 80 -7.67 -9.05 6.86
C VAL A 80 -6.49 -8.34 6.21
N THR A 81 -6.55 -8.05 4.90
CA THR A 81 -5.51 -7.29 4.19
C THR A 81 -5.30 -5.93 4.85
N MET A 82 -6.37 -5.17 5.09
CA MET A 82 -6.29 -3.87 5.75
C MET A 82 -5.74 -3.98 7.17
N ALA A 83 -6.20 -4.97 7.95
CA ALA A 83 -5.71 -5.19 9.30
C ALA A 83 -4.21 -5.49 9.32
N VAL A 84 -3.72 -6.36 8.44
CA VAL A 84 -2.30 -6.69 8.35
C VAL A 84 -1.48 -5.47 7.92
N ILE A 85 -1.91 -4.72 6.89
CA ILE A 85 -1.19 -3.50 6.47
C ILE A 85 -1.15 -2.50 7.62
N TYR A 86 -2.26 -2.30 8.32
CA TYR A 86 -2.33 -1.38 9.44
C TYR A 86 -1.39 -1.80 10.59
N PHE A 87 -1.46 -3.05 11.05
CA PHE A 87 -0.67 -3.52 12.18
C PHE A 87 0.80 -3.79 11.85
N ALA A 88 1.13 -4.23 10.63
CA ALA A 88 2.50 -4.57 10.23
C ALA A 88 3.29 -3.39 9.65
N VAL A 89 2.60 -2.40 9.05
CA VAL A 89 3.26 -1.25 8.42
C VAL A 89 2.92 0.04 9.15
N VAL A 90 1.63 0.37 9.26
CA VAL A 90 1.21 1.69 9.78
C VAL A 90 1.59 1.87 11.26
N VAL A 91 1.27 0.90 12.12
CA VAL A 91 1.54 0.99 13.57
C VAL A 91 3.05 1.05 13.86
N PRO A 92 3.92 0.21 13.28
CA PRO A 92 5.37 0.32 13.48
C PRO A 92 5.93 1.64 12.97
N VAL A 93 5.47 2.12 11.81
CA VAL A 93 5.90 3.42 11.27
C VAL A 93 5.48 4.55 12.20
N GLN A 94 4.22 4.58 12.64
CA GLN A 94 3.73 5.58 13.61
C GLN A 94 4.49 5.52 14.93
N LYS A 95 4.82 4.33 15.42
CA LYS A 95 5.61 4.15 16.65
C LYS A 95 7.04 4.65 16.48
N LEU A 96 7.69 4.34 15.36
CA LEU A 96 9.03 4.85 15.04
C LEU A 96 9.03 6.37 14.90
N GLN A 97 7.99 6.93 14.28
CA GLN A 97 7.79 8.36 14.16
C GLN A 97 7.57 9.02 15.53
N ALA A 98 6.76 8.42 16.41
CA ALA A 98 6.54 8.93 17.76
C ALA A 98 7.78 8.81 18.67
N MET A 99 8.64 7.80 18.44
CA MET A 99 9.90 7.61 19.16
C MET A 99 11.01 8.54 18.65
N ARG A 100 10.92 8.98 17.40
CA ARG A 100 11.69 10.12 16.91
C ARG A 100 11.06 11.37 17.54
N LYS A 101 11.70 11.92 18.60
CA LYS A 101 11.48 13.32 19.01
C LYS A 101 11.45 14.19 17.74
N PRO A 102 10.74 15.34 17.70
CA PRO A 102 10.78 16.26 16.56
C PRO A 102 12.19 16.90 16.44
N GLY A 103 13.17 16.08 16.08
CA GLY A 103 14.28 16.47 15.25
C GLY A 103 13.78 16.43 13.81
N PRO A 104 14.27 17.34 12.96
CA PRO A 104 13.77 17.48 11.59
C PRO A 104 13.86 16.12 10.86
N GLY A 105 12.73 15.58 10.40
CA GLY A 105 12.69 14.35 9.60
C GLY A 105 11.62 13.31 9.95
N VAL A 106 10.61 13.64 10.76
CA VAL A 106 9.48 12.72 11.05
C VAL A 106 8.26 13.00 10.19
N ASP A 107 8.08 14.25 9.78
CA ASP A 107 7.75 14.50 8.38
C ASP A 107 9.10 14.50 7.67
N GLU A 108 9.37 13.56 6.77
CA GLU A 108 10.19 13.95 5.64
C GLU A 108 9.18 14.41 4.59
N PRO A 109 8.82 15.71 4.50
CA PRO A 109 8.80 16.25 3.15
C PRO A 109 10.22 15.98 2.67
N GLU A 110 10.38 15.14 1.62
CA GLU A 110 11.63 14.86 0.91
C GLU A 110 12.71 15.81 1.39
N ALA A 111 13.64 15.35 2.25
CA ALA A 111 14.58 16.19 3.00
C ALA A 111 14.78 17.54 2.31
N VAL A 112 14.07 18.59 2.79
CA VAL A 112 13.78 19.84 2.05
C VAL A 112 14.88 20.03 1.02
N PRO A 113 14.61 19.76 -0.29
CA PRO A 113 15.69 19.57 -1.26
C PRO A 113 16.68 20.70 -1.09
N GLU A 114 17.99 20.45 -1.21
CA GLU A 114 18.99 21.50 -0.97
C GLU A 114 18.62 22.79 -1.71
N ASP A 115 18.00 22.67 -2.89
CA ASP A 115 17.37 23.74 -3.64
C ASP A 115 16.35 24.57 -2.82
N ILE A 116 15.40 23.94 -2.13
CA ILE A 116 14.43 24.63 -1.27
C ILE A 116 15.09 25.24 -0.02
N ALA A 117 16.12 24.60 0.54
CA ALA A 117 16.89 25.17 1.65
C ALA A 117 17.65 26.43 1.20
N LEU A 118 18.34 26.37 0.07
CA LEU A 118 19.01 27.50 -0.57
C LEU A 118 18.01 28.60 -0.96
N LEU A 119 16.83 28.25 -1.49
CA LEU A 119 15.80 29.23 -1.81
C LEU A 119 15.27 29.97 -0.56
N ARG A 120 15.18 29.30 0.59
CA ARG A 120 14.85 29.96 1.87
C ARG A 120 15.95 30.93 2.30
N GLU A 121 17.21 30.52 2.20
CA GLU A 121 18.35 31.39 2.51
C GLU A 121 18.43 32.61 1.58
N ILE A 122 18.16 32.41 0.28
CA ILE A 122 18.10 33.49 -0.71
C ILE A 122 16.95 34.45 -0.38
N ARG A 123 15.75 33.93 -0.08
CA ARG A 123 14.59 34.74 0.34
C ARG A 123 14.93 35.57 1.56
N ASP A 124 15.55 34.97 2.57
CA ASP A 124 15.88 35.66 3.82
C ASP A 124 16.99 36.71 3.61
N SER A 125 17.94 36.44 2.70
CA SER A 125 18.98 37.40 2.31
C SER A 125 18.40 38.59 1.54
N LEU A 126 17.46 38.36 0.61
CA LEU A 126 16.76 39.42 -0.13
C LEU A 126 15.86 40.25 0.79
N ALA A 127 15.16 39.62 1.73
CA ALA A 127 14.33 40.32 2.71
C ALA A 127 15.17 41.24 3.63
N ARG A 128 16.42 40.85 3.95
CA ARG A 128 17.37 41.70 4.68
C ARG A 128 17.88 42.87 3.83
N GLN A 129 18.13 42.68 2.53
CA GLN A 129 18.57 43.74 1.63
C GLN A 129 17.48 44.78 1.33
N GLN A 130 16.20 44.37 1.31
CA GLN A 130 15.07 45.27 1.03
C GLN A 130 14.64 46.13 2.22
N ARG A 131 15.20 45.94 3.42
CA ARG A 131 14.98 46.85 4.55
C ARG A 131 15.85 48.10 4.38
N PRO A 132 15.27 49.31 4.19
CA PRO A 132 16.06 50.53 4.09
C PRO A 132 16.75 50.82 5.44
N PRO A 133 17.97 51.38 5.43
CA PRO A 133 18.59 51.86 6.66
C PRO A 133 17.75 53.01 7.22
N LEU A 134 17.36 52.90 8.49
CA LEU A 134 16.82 54.00 9.28
C LEU A 134 17.94 54.97 9.65
#